data_AF-A0A970QZE2-F1
#
_entry.id   AF-A0A970QZE2-F1
#
_cell.length_a   1.000
_cell.length_b   1.000
_cell.length_c   1.000
_cell.angle_alpha   90.00
_cell.angle_beta   90.00
_cell.angle_gamma   90.00
#
_symmetry.space_group_name_H-M   'P 1'
#
loop_
_entity.id
_entity.type
_entity.pdbx_description
1 polymer ?
#
loop_
_entity_poly.entity_id
_entity_poly.type
_entity_poly.pdbx_seq_one_letter_code
_entity_poly.pdbx_strand_id
1 'polypeptide(L)'
;MSSAITANLSQLRSAITRYLDAFPGDTICARQIWYEGLGGCGVPNPADMAAMEAVLSDIPGWKPIGDVRYEKFGTQNSYKRA
;
A
#
# COMPACT_ATOMS: atom_id res chain seq x y z
N MET A 1 10.63 -16.04 8.83
CA MET A 1 10.22 -16.04 7.40
C MET A 1 10.37 -14.62 6.90
N SER A 2 11.38 -14.36 6.08
CA SER A 2 11.60 -13.04 5.48
C SER A 2 10.70 -12.95 4.26
N SER A 3 9.79 -11.99 4.22
CA SER A 3 8.96 -11.76 3.05
C SER A 3 9.83 -11.19 1.92
N ALA A 4 9.51 -11.55 0.68
CA ALA A 4 10.18 -11.07 -0.52
C ALA A 4 10.16 -9.54 -0.69
N ILE A 5 9.24 -8.81 -0.01
CA ILE A 5 9.09 -7.36 -0.16
C ILE A 5 10.23 -6.60 0.53
N THR A 6 10.64 -7.01 1.73
CA THR A 6 11.68 -6.31 2.50
C THR A 6 13.08 -6.48 1.90
N ALA A 7 13.26 -7.48 1.02
CA ALA A 7 14.52 -7.70 0.33
C ALA A 7 14.83 -6.66 -0.76
N ASN A 8 13.82 -5.90 -1.25
CA ASN A 8 14.04 -4.90 -2.29
C ASN A 8 13.04 -3.73 -2.26
N LEU A 9 13.29 -2.76 -1.36
CA LEU A 9 12.48 -1.54 -1.23
C LEU A 9 12.37 -0.72 -2.53
N SER A 10 13.39 -0.74 -3.39
CA SER A 10 13.36 -0.02 -4.67
C SER A 10 12.32 -0.62 -5.63
N GLN A 11 12.28 -1.95 -5.74
CA GLN A 11 11.29 -2.67 -6.54
C GLN A 11 9.89 -2.50 -5.97
N LEU A 12 9.74 -2.55 -4.64
CA LEU A 12 8.48 -2.26 -3.97
C LEU A 12 7.96 -0.88 -4.35
N ARG A 13 8.81 0.16 -4.22
CA ARG A 13 8.45 1.53 -4.59
C ARG A 13 8.00 1.65 -6.04
N SER A 14 8.76 1.06 -6.97
CA SER A 14 8.39 1.08 -8.38
C SER A 14 7.05 0.39 -8.65
N ALA A 15 6.78 -0.76 -8.00
CA ALA A 15 5.53 -1.49 -8.16
C ALA A 15 4.33 -0.69 -7.61
N ILE A 16 4.47 -0.13 -6.41
CA ILE A 16 3.43 0.69 -5.79
C ILE A 16 3.14 1.93 -6.62
N THR A 17 4.18 2.64 -7.07
CA THR A 17 4.02 3.86 -7.90
C THR A 17 3.27 3.53 -9.18
N ARG A 18 3.67 2.47 -9.89
CA ARG A 18 3.00 2.03 -11.12
C ARG A 18 1.53 1.70 -10.90
N TYR A 19 1.19 1.05 -9.79
CA TYR A 19 -0.20 0.78 -9.44
C TYR A 19 -0.98 2.07 -9.14
N LEU A 20 -0.40 3.00 -8.37
CA LEU A 20 -1.05 4.27 -8.03
C LEU A 20 -1.29 5.17 -9.25
N ASP A 21 -0.39 5.17 -10.23
CA ASP A 21 -0.57 5.91 -11.49
C ASP A 21 -1.78 5.43 -12.29
N ALA A 22 -2.06 4.12 -12.26
CA ALA A 22 -3.21 3.52 -12.92
C ALA A 22 -4.47 3.48 -12.05
N PHE A 23 -4.35 3.76 -10.75
CA PHE A 23 -5.45 3.65 -9.81
C PHE A 23 -6.49 4.75 -10.07
N PRO A 24 -7.77 4.43 -10.34
CA PRO A 24 -8.78 5.43 -10.65
C PRO A 24 -9.34 6.15 -9.41
N GLY A 25 -9.15 5.59 -8.21
CA GLY A 25 -9.68 6.14 -6.97
C GLY A 25 -8.80 7.24 -6.35
N ASP A 26 -9.38 7.98 -5.41
CA ASP A 26 -8.69 9.03 -4.65
C ASP A 26 -8.21 8.57 -3.26
N THR A 27 -8.66 7.40 -2.78
CA THR A 27 -8.41 6.91 -1.42
C THR A 27 -7.93 5.46 -1.47
N ILE A 28 -6.78 5.17 -0.87
CA ILE A 28 -6.09 3.87 -0.96
C ILE A 28 -5.50 3.47 0.40
N CYS A 29 -5.39 2.17 0.67
CA CYS A 29 -4.66 1.64 1.84
C CYS A 29 -3.62 0.59 1.42
N ALA A 30 -2.61 0.35 2.27
CA ALA A 30 -1.54 -0.61 2.00
C ALA A 30 -2.06 -2.03 1.74
N ARG A 31 -3.13 -2.44 2.43
CA ARG A 31 -3.77 -3.74 2.22
C ARG A 31 -4.42 -3.87 0.85
N GLN A 32 -5.00 -2.81 0.32
CA GLN A 32 -5.54 -2.82 -1.05
C GLN A 32 -4.41 -2.98 -2.08
N ILE A 33 -3.31 -2.26 -1.89
CA ILE A 33 -2.12 -2.34 -2.76
C ILE A 33 -1.51 -3.75 -2.72
N TRP A 34 -1.45 -4.39 -1.54
CA TRP A 34 -1.00 -5.77 -1.41
C TRP A 34 -1.78 -6.72 -2.33
N TYR A 35 -3.11 -6.69 -2.30
CA TYR A 35 -3.93 -7.60 -3.10
C TYR A 35 -3.99 -7.20 -4.57
N GLU A 36 -4.21 -5.93 -4.87
CA GLU A 36 -4.54 -5.46 -6.22
C GLU A 36 -3.31 -5.00 -7.02
N GLY A 37 -2.32 -4.41 -6.36
CA GLY A 37 -1.12 -3.88 -6.99
C GLY A 37 0.05 -4.86 -7.01
N LEU A 38 0.22 -5.64 -5.94
CA LEU A 38 1.33 -6.57 -5.78
C LEU A 38 0.94 -8.04 -6.03
N GLY A 39 -0.36 -8.34 -6.20
CA GLY A 39 -0.86 -9.70 -6.41
C GLY A 39 -0.67 -10.61 -5.19
N GLY A 40 -0.52 -10.03 -4.00
CA GLY A 40 -0.35 -10.75 -2.75
C GLY A 40 -1.59 -11.56 -2.37
N CYS A 41 -1.39 -12.64 -1.63
CA CYS A 41 -2.45 -13.50 -1.12
C CYS A 41 -2.39 -13.61 0.41
N GLY A 42 -3.55 -13.85 1.05
CA GLY A 42 -3.62 -13.91 2.51
C GLY A 42 -3.32 -12.57 3.18
N VAL A 43 -3.17 -12.56 4.49
CA VAL A 43 -2.89 -11.34 5.26
C VAL A 43 -1.39 -11.03 5.20
N PRO A 44 -0.97 -9.84 4.73
CA PRO A 44 0.44 -9.44 4.76
C PRO A 44 0.94 -9.42 6.21
N ASN A 45 2.19 -9.82 6.41
CA ASN A 45 2.78 -9.75 7.74
C ASN A 45 3.02 -8.28 8.15
N PRO A 46 3.23 -8.00 9.45
CA PRO A 46 3.39 -6.64 9.94
C PRO A 46 4.57 -5.87 9.32
N ALA A 47 5.67 -6.56 8.98
CA ALA A 47 6.84 -5.92 8.39
C ALA A 47 6.58 -5.46 6.95
N ASP A 48 5.83 -6.25 6.17
CA ASP A 48 5.43 -5.86 4.82
C ASP A 48 4.44 -4.70 4.83
N MET A 49 3.48 -4.74 5.76
CA MET A 49 2.55 -3.63 5.96
C MET A 49 3.31 -2.33 6.26
N ALA A 50 4.23 -2.37 7.22
CA ALA A 50 5.05 -1.21 7.56
C ALA A 50 5.91 -0.72 6.37
N ALA A 51 6.48 -1.63 5.58
CA ALA A 51 7.27 -1.26 4.40
C ALA A 51 6.40 -0.58 3.32
N MET A 52 5.20 -1.09 3.07
CA MET A 52 4.26 -0.50 2.11
C MET A 52 3.75 0.87 2.57
N GLU A 53 3.42 1.02 3.86
CA GLU A 53 2.97 2.28 4.45
C GLU A 53 4.09 3.34 4.43
N ALA A 54 5.33 2.95 4.71
CA ALA A 54 6.49 3.82 4.59
C ALA A 54 6.66 4.32 3.15
N VAL A 55 6.60 3.41 2.18
CA VAL A 55 6.67 3.77 0.75
C VAL A 55 5.52 4.71 0.36
N LEU A 56 4.28 4.40 0.73
CA LEU A 56 3.12 5.24 0.45
C LEU A 56 3.25 6.66 1.02
N SER A 57 3.81 6.78 2.21
CA SER A 57 4.02 8.08 2.88
C SER A 57 5.05 8.95 2.16
N ASP A 58 5.99 8.32 1.44
CA ASP A 58 7.05 8.99 0.67
C ASP A 58 6.67 9.26 -0.80
N ILE A 59 5.50 8.80 -1.27
CA ILE A 59 5.05 9.02 -2.65
C ILE A 59 4.41 10.41 -2.77
N PRO A 60 4.94 11.29 -3.64
CA PRO A 60 4.33 12.59 -3.89
C PRO A 60 2.90 12.46 -4.41
N GLY A 61 2.02 13.36 -3.96
CA GLY A 61 0.62 13.36 -4.38
C GLY A 61 -0.28 12.43 -3.59
N TRP A 62 0.24 11.69 -2.60
CA TRP A 62 -0.55 10.91 -1.66
C TRP A 62 -0.27 11.37 -0.23
N LYS A 63 -1.31 11.61 0.57
CA LYS A 63 -1.19 12.09 1.95
C LYS A 63 -1.92 11.16 2.92
N PRO A 64 -1.35 10.87 4.10
CA PRO A 64 -2.04 10.10 5.11
C PRO A 64 -3.30 10.84 5.58
N ILE A 65 -4.41 10.12 5.71
CA ILE A 65 -5.69 10.63 6.21
C ILE A 65 -6.18 9.87 7.45
N GLY A 66 -5.36 8.96 7.97
CA GLY A 66 -5.69 8.11 9.12
C GLY A 66 -6.58 6.94 8.73
N ASP A 67 -7.33 6.45 9.71
CA ASP A 67 -8.11 5.22 9.58
C ASP A 67 -9.42 5.42 8.82
N VAL A 68 -9.59 4.65 7.73
CA VAL A 68 -10.83 4.62 6.93
C VAL A 68 -11.35 3.19 6.88
N ARG A 69 -12.68 3.04 6.94
CA ARG A 69 -13.34 1.74 6.83
C ARG A 69 -13.58 1.37 5.36
N TYR A 70 -12.90 0.32 4.90
CA TYR A 70 -13.15 -0.33 3.63
C TYR A 70 -14.10 -1.50 3.80
N GLU A 71 -14.97 -1.71 2.82
CA GLU A 71 -15.90 -2.86 2.82
C GLU A 71 -15.15 -4.20 2.83
N LYS A 72 -14.11 -4.33 2.00
CA LYS A 72 -13.32 -5.59 1.87
C LYS A 72 -12.23 -5.76 2.92
N PHE A 73 -11.68 -4.65 3.42
CA PHE A 73 -10.45 -4.68 4.23
C PHE A 73 -10.66 -4.26 5.69
N GLY A 74 -11.86 -3.83 6.05
CA GLY A 74 -12.15 -3.27 7.36
C GLY A 74 -11.49 -1.90 7.54
N THR A 75 -11.27 -1.50 8.79
CA THR A 75 -10.57 -0.25 9.13
C THR A 75 -9.09 -0.38 8.79
N GLN A 76 -8.55 0.54 7.99
CA GLN A 76 -7.16 0.56 7.56
C GLN A 76 -6.60 1.97 7.58
N ASN A 77 -5.30 2.11 7.90
CA ASN A 77 -4.57 3.34 7.69
C ASN A 77 -4.54 3.67 6.20
N SER A 78 -4.94 4.89 5.85
CA SER A 78 -5.30 5.25 4.48
C SER A 78 -4.65 6.54 4.01
N TYR A 79 -4.53 6.63 2.70
CA TYR A 79 -3.89 7.73 1.99
C TYR A 79 -4.85 8.28 0.95
N LYS A 80 -4.87 9.60 0.82
CA LYS A 80 -5.69 10.32 -0.16
C LYS A 80 -4.82 11.02 -1.19
N ARG A 81 -5.26 10.99 -2.45
CA ARG A 81 -4.67 11.77 -3.53
C ARG A 81 -4.84 13.27 -3.24
N ALA A 82 -3.72 14.00 -3.28
CA ALA A 82 -3.62 15.43 -3.03
C ALA A 82 -3.73 16.27 -4.30
#